data_AF-R7J1G3-F1
#
_entry.id   AF-R7J1G3-F1
#
_cell.length_a   1.000
_cell.length_b   1.000
_cell.length_c   1.000
_cell.angle_alpha   90.00
_cell.angle_beta   90.00
_cell.angle_gamma   90.00
#
_symmetry.space_group_name_H-M   'P 1'
#
loop_
_entity.id
_entity.type
_entity.pdbx_description
1 polymer ?
#
loop_
_entity_poly.entity_id
_entity_poly.type
_entity_poly.pdbx_seq_one_letter_code
_entity_poly.pdbx_strand_id
1 'polypeptide(L)' 'MAEKQLTNIWMADKLGVTEITVSRWRTNKVQPSMAQFVEMAHVLKVDIKDLLEASFDYSDNDE' A
#
# COMPACT_ATOMS: atom_id res chain seq x y z
N MET A 1 -6.54 0.86 17.56
CA MET A 1 -5.23 1.41 17.09
C MET A 1 -4.14 0.35 17.14
N ALA A 2 -4.07 -0.46 18.20
CA ALA A 2 -3.09 -1.56 18.32
C ALA A 2 -3.15 -2.59 17.18
N GLU A 3 -4.35 -2.98 16.75
CA GLU A 3 -4.54 -3.99 15.68
C GLU A 3 -3.87 -3.57 14.36
N LYS A 4 -3.99 -2.28 13.99
CA LYS A 4 -3.41 -1.73 12.75
C LYS A 4 -1.88 -1.57 12.84
N GLN A 5 -1.33 -1.36 14.04
CA GLN A 5 0.12 -1.33 14.25
C GLN A 5 0.72 -2.73 14.13
N LEU A 6 0.05 -3.74 14.68
CA LEU A 6 0.42 -5.15 14.50
C LEU A 6 0.43 -5.54 13.01
N THR A 7 -0.54 -5.05 12.22
CA THR A 7 -0.55 -5.31 10.77
C THR A 7 0.62 -4.65 10.04
N ASN A 8 1.01 -3.42 10.41
CA ASN A 8 2.14 -2.73 9.79
C ASN A 8 3.47 -3.42 10.10
N ILE A 9 3.68 -3.84 11.35
CA ILE A 9 4.88 -4.58 11.76
C ILE A 9 4.92 -5.93 11.04
N TRP A 10 3.80 -6.64 11.00
CA TRP A 10 3.70 -7.93 10.32
C TRP A 10 3.94 -7.82 8.80
N MET A 11 3.41 -6.77 8.17
CA MET A 11 3.62 -6.51 6.74
C MET A 11 5.07 -6.09 6.46
N ALA A 12 5.67 -5.28 7.33
CA ALA A 12 7.07 -4.86 7.24
C ALA A 12 8.02 -6.07 7.34
N ASP A 13 7.77 -6.98 8.28
CA ASP A 13 8.52 -8.25 8.42
C ASP A 13 8.42 -9.12 7.17
N LYS A 14 7.20 -9.28 6.61
CA LYS A 14 6.99 -10.08 5.40
C LYS A 14 7.65 -9.53 4.15
N LEU A 15 7.70 -8.20 4.01
CA LEU A 15 8.26 -7.51 2.84
C LEU A 15 9.74 -7.16 3.00
N GLY A 16 10.35 -7.47 4.17
CA GLY A 16 11.72 -7.08 4.49
C GLY A 16 11.94 -5.56 4.52
N VAL A 17 10.90 -4.77 4.79
CA VAL A 17 10.97 -3.31 4.89
C VAL A 17 10.80 -2.87 6.35
N THR A 18 11.03 -1.58 6.62
CA THR A 18 10.80 -1.03 7.96
C THR A 18 9.32 -0.67 8.17
N GLU A 19 8.85 -0.70 9.42
CA GLU A 19 7.51 -0.23 9.79
C GLU A 19 7.28 1.23 9.34
N ILE A 20 8.33 2.05 9.37
CA ILE A 20 8.30 3.44 8.90
C ILE A 20 7.97 3.50 7.40
N THR A 21 8.52 2.59 6.60
CA THR A 21 8.25 2.49 5.16
C THR A 21 6.77 2.18 4.91
N VAL A 22 6.22 1.17 5.59
CA VAL A 22 4.80 0.80 5.47
C VAL A 22 3.88 1.93 5.94
N SER A 23 4.26 2.63 7.01
CA SER A 23 3.53 3.82 7.50
C SER A 23 3.52 4.96 6.47
N ARG A 24 4.62 5.18 5.74
CA ARG A 24 4.70 6.15 4.64
C ARG A 24 3.80 5.77 3.46
N TRP A 25 3.69 4.48 3.14
CA TRP A 25 2.78 3.98 2.11
C TRP A 25 1.32 4.21 2.49
N ARG A 26 0.94 3.88 3.73
CA ARG A 26 -0.42 4.10 4.23
C ARG A 26 -0.81 5.58 4.24
N THR A 27 0.14 6.47 4.53
CA THR A 27 -0.10 7.93 4.52
C THR A 27 0.01 8.55 3.13
N ASN A 28 0.15 7.73 2.08
CA ASN A 28 0.34 8.13 0.68
C ASN A 28 1.49 9.14 0.48
N LYS A 29 2.43 9.20 1.43
CA LYS A 29 3.61 10.10 1.36
C LYS A 29 4.66 9.56 0.41
N VAL A 30 4.72 8.24 0.28
CA VAL A 30 5.61 7.52 -0.63
C VAL A 30 4.79 6.37 -1.18
N GLN A 31 4.84 6.14 -2.49
CA GLN A 31 4.21 4.95 -3.05
C GLN A 31 5.17 3.76 -3.07
N PRO A 32 4.69 2.55 -2.80
CA PRO A 32 5.44 1.34 -3.06
C PRO A 32 5.74 1.20 -4.56
N SER A 33 6.83 0.52 -4.88
CA SER A 33 7.08 0.07 -6.26
C SER A 33 6.07 -1.00 -6.68
N MET A 34 5.92 -1.21 -7.99
CA MET A 34 5.03 -2.25 -8.52
C MET A 34 5.38 -3.65 -7.99
N ALA A 35 6.68 -3.96 -7.85
CA ALA A 35 7.12 -5.23 -7.26
C ALA A 35 6.62 -5.40 -5.82
N GLN A 36 6.67 -4.33 -5.02
CA GLN A 36 6.16 -4.33 -3.65
C GLN A 36 4.63 -4.46 -3.61
N PHE A 37 3.91 -3.86 -4.56
CA PHE A 37 2.47 -4.07 -4.69
C PHE A 37 2.11 -5.54 -4.96
N VAL A 38 2.83 -6.20 -5.86
CA VAL A 38 2.63 -7.64 -6.13
C VAL A 38 2.91 -8.48 -4.88
N GLU A 39 4.00 -8.18 -4.17
CA GLU A 39 4.36 -8.90 -2.96
C GLU A 39 3.34 -8.68 -1.83
N MET A 40 2.85 -7.45 -1.66
CA MET A 40 1.76 -7.13 -0.73
C MET A 40 0.48 -7.87 -1.08
N ALA A 41 0.09 -7.93 -2.35
CA ALA A 41 -1.09 -8.64 -2.81
C ALA A 41 -0.99 -10.15 -2.50
N HIS A 42 0.19 -10.74 -2.72
CA HIS A 42 0.47 -12.14 -2.37
C HIS A 42 0.39 -12.40 -0.87
N VAL A 43 0.97 -11.52 -0.05
CA VAL A 43 0.98 -11.66 1.42
C VAL A 43 -0.43 -11.51 2.00
N LEU A 44 -1.20 -10.55 1.49
CA LEU A 44 -2.58 -10.29 1.91
C LEU A 44 -3.60 -11.23 1.26
N LYS A 45 -3.21 -11.99 0.24
CA LYS A 45 -4.08 -12.86 -0.58
C LYS A 45 -5.26 -12.10 -1.19
N VAL A 46 -5.01 -10.90 -1.67
CA VAL A 46 -5.98 -10.04 -2.38
C VAL A 46 -5.52 -9.83 -3.82
N ASP A 47 -6.40 -9.34 -4.69
CA ASP A 47 -5.97 -8.93 -6.02
C ASP A 47 -5.15 -7.64 -5.91
N ILE A 48 -4.13 -7.47 -6.75
CA ILE A 48 -3.36 -6.22 -6.79
C ILE A 48 -4.24 -5.00 -7.09
N LYS A 49 -5.35 -5.20 -7.81
CA LYS A 49 -6.35 -4.16 -8.08
C LYS A 49 -7.03 -3.65 -6.81
N ASP A 50 -7.17 -4.48 -5.78
CA ASP A 50 -7.72 -4.08 -4.48
C ASP A 50 -6.75 -3.16 -3.71
N LEU A 51 -5.46 -3.17 -4.06
CA LEU A 51 -4.44 -2.29 -3.48
C LEU A 51 -4.28 -0.96 -4.21
N LEU A 52 -4.85 -0.84 -5.41
CA LEU A 52 -4.71 0.34 -6.26
C LEU A 52 -5.97 1.20 -6.16
N GLU A 53 -5.79 2.47 -5.84
CA GLU A 53 -6.87 3.45 -5.89
C GLU A 53 -7.04 3.93 -7.34
N ALA A 54 -8.02 3.37 -8.05
CA ALA A 54 -8.36 3.76 -9.42
C ALA A 54 -9.29 4.99 -9.47
N SER A 55 -9.07 5.98 -8.59
CA SER A 55 -9.76 7.28 -8.68
C SER A 55 -9.13 8.08 -9.81
N PHE A 56 -9.48 7.73 -11.05
CA PHE A 56 -9.20 8.57 -12.20
C PHE A 56 -10.17 9.74 -12.16
N ASP A 57 -9.73 10.84 -11.54
CA ASP A 57 -10.42 12.11 -11.68
C ASP A 57 -10.11 12.66 -13.08
N TYR A 58 -10.99 12.35 -14.04
CA TYR A 58 -10.98 12.95 -15.38
C TYR A 58 -11.64 14.33 -15.37
N SER A 59 -11.85 14.95 -14.20
CA SER A 59 -12.53 16.25 -14.11
C SER A 59 -11.64 17.43 -14.50
N ASP A 60 -10.37 17.18 -14.85
CA ASP A 60 -9.52 18.14 -15.58
C ASP A 60 -9.73 18.06 -17.11
N ASN A 61 -10.98 17.86 -17.55
CA ASN A 61 -11.39 18.17 -18.93
C ASN A 61 -12.21 19.46 -18.91
N ASP A 62 -11.63 20.48 -19.55
CA ASP A 62 -12.21 21.76 -19.95
C ASP A 62 -12.51 22.79 -18.84
N GLU A 63 -11.52 23.63 -18.51
CA GLU A 63 -11.48 25.05 -18.93
C GLU A 63 -10.08 25.68 -18.84
#